data_AF-A0A419DZI0-F1
#
_entry.id   AF-A0A419DZI0-F1
#
_cell.length_a   1.000
_cell.length_b   1.000
_cell.length_c   1.000
_cell.angle_alpha   90.00
_cell.angle_beta   90.00
_cell.angle_gamma   90.00
#
_symmetry.space_group_name_H-M   'P 1'
#
loop_
_entity.id
_entity.type
_entity.pdbx_description
1 polymer ?
#
loop_
_entity_poly.entity_id
_entity_poly.type
_entity_poly.pdbx_seq_one_letter_code
_entity_poly.pdbx_strand_id
1 'polypeptide(L)'
;MRHLRRRTGLSLIELLVTISLTTLLSSLVIAYSNIGRRQVTLSVEASKIAQTVLRAKALAISTYNQPIVPCGYGVEVDYALNTYALYSYDAPSCSSIASVNPVQKMQIERSGLSPGLVFELRPDSLRDVIFLPPDPRTLLSVDPAGSFTNSPAVVYMKTVDGLASAAVTVNVNGQVTF
;
A
#
# COMPACT_ATOMS: atom_id res chain seq x y z
N MET A 1 -9.73 -68.00 9.67
CA MET A 1 -11.04 -67.62 9.11
C MET A 1 -11.07 -66.10 8.95
N ARG A 2 -11.14 -65.60 7.71
CA ARG A 2 -11.17 -64.15 7.40
C ARG A 2 -12.62 -63.75 7.13
N HIS A 3 -13.22 -62.96 8.01
CA HIS A 3 -14.52 -62.34 7.75
C HIS A 3 -14.37 -61.27 6.67
N LEU A 4 -14.79 -61.59 5.44
CA LEU A 4 -15.02 -60.61 4.40
C LEU A 4 -16.27 -59.80 4.77
N ARG A 5 -16.04 -58.62 5.33
CA ARG A 5 -17.09 -57.64 5.66
C ARG A 5 -17.75 -57.19 4.36
N ARG A 6 -19.03 -57.55 4.15
CA ARG A 6 -19.84 -57.07 3.01
C ARG A 6 -19.88 -55.55 3.04
N ARG A 7 -19.37 -54.92 1.99
CA ARG A 7 -19.55 -53.48 1.73
C ARG A 7 -20.92 -53.30 1.11
N THR A 8 -21.88 -52.76 1.85
CA THR A 8 -23.14 -52.26 1.32
C THR A 8 -22.86 -50.93 0.61
N GLY A 9 -23.34 -50.77 -0.62
CA GLY A 9 -23.26 -49.49 -1.34
C GLY A 9 -24.17 -48.42 -0.69
N LEU A 10 -23.92 -47.15 -0.98
CA LEU A 10 -24.79 -46.06 -0.50
C LEU A 10 -26.20 -46.20 -1.10
N SER A 11 -27.20 -45.88 -0.28
CA SER A 11 -28.56 -45.71 -0.76
C SER A 11 -28.67 -44.47 -1.65
N LEU A 12 -29.69 -44.44 -2.53
CA LEU A 12 -29.93 -43.33 -3.45
C LEU A 12 -30.16 -42.00 -2.68
N ILE A 13 -30.78 -42.08 -1.51
CA ILE A 13 -31.03 -40.91 -0.65
C ILE A 13 -29.76 -40.41 0.04
N GLU A 14 -28.87 -41.32 0.49
CA GLU A 14 -27.56 -40.93 1.04
C GLU A 14 -26.68 -40.25 -0.01
N LEU A 15 -26.75 -40.71 -1.27
CA LEU A 15 -26.02 -40.10 -2.37
C LEU A 15 -26.53 -38.67 -2.65
N LEU A 16 -27.84 -38.45 -2.55
CA LEU A 16 -28.45 -37.12 -2.73
C LEU A 16 -28.06 -36.17 -1.59
N VAL A 17 -28.11 -36.64 -0.34
CA VAL A 17 -27.71 -35.86 0.84
C VAL A 17 -26.22 -35.51 0.81
N THR A 18 -25.36 -36.43 0.37
CA THR A 18 -23.91 -36.15 0.28
C THR A 18 -23.58 -35.15 -0.82
N ILE A 19 -24.26 -35.21 -1.97
CA ILE A 19 -24.11 -34.20 -3.03
C ILE A 19 -24.61 -32.82 -2.57
N SER A 20 -25.76 -32.75 -1.89
CA SER A 20 -26.27 -31.47 -1.37
C SER A 20 -25.34 -30.86 -0.31
N LEU A 21 -24.77 -31.69 0.57
CA LEU A 21 -23.83 -31.22 1.58
C LEU A 21 -22.52 -30.75 0.96
N THR A 22 -21.97 -31.49 0.00
CA THR A 22 -20.70 -31.12 -0.67
C THR A 22 -20.84 -29.88 -1.52
N THR A 23 -21.96 -29.70 -2.23
CA THR A 23 -22.24 -28.47 -2.99
C THR A 23 -22.38 -27.25 -2.08
N LEU A 24 -23.09 -27.39 -0.95
CA LEU A 24 -23.23 -26.32 0.04
C LEU A 24 -21.89 -25.94 0.68
N LEU A 25 -21.06 -26.93 1.03
CA LEU A 25 -19.72 -26.66 1.58
C LEU A 25 -18.79 -26.04 0.53
N SER A 26 -18.86 -26.49 -0.72
CA SER A 26 -18.03 -25.96 -1.81
C SER A 26 -18.36 -24.50 -2.13
N SER A 27 -19.64 -24.12 -2.10
CA SER A 27 -20.05 -22.73 -2.34
C SER A 27 -19.53 -21.79 -1.27
N LEU A 28 -19.57 -22.21 0.00
CA LEU A 28 -18.98 -21.46 1.12
C LEU A 28 -17.47 -21.24 0.92
N VAL A 29 -16.72 -22.29 0.60
CA VAL A 29 -15.26 -22.20 0.40
C VAL A 29 -14.89 -21.22 -0.71
N ILE A 30 -15.62 -21.27 -1.84
CA ILE A 30 -15.37 -20.35 -2.97
C ILE A 30 -15.66 -18.90 -2.57
N ALA A 31 -16.75 -18.65 -1.85
CA ALA A 31 -17.09 -17.31 -1.37
C ALA A 31 -16.01 -16.74 -0.44
N TYR A 32 -15.56 -17.52 0.55
CA TYR A 32 -14.53 -17.09 1.50
C TYR A 32 -13.14 -16.91 0.85
N SER A 33 -12.79 -17.73 -0.15
CA SER A 33 -11.52 -17.61 -0.89
C SER A 33 -11.35 -16.23 -1.52
N ASN A 34 -12.42 -15.63 -2.05
CA ASN A 34 -12.35 -14.32 -2.69
C ASN A 34 -12.12 -13.18 -1.68
N ILE A 35 -12.70 -13.28 -0.48
CA ILE A 35 -12.49 -12.30 0.60
C ILE A 35 -11.03 -12.36 1.07
N GLY A 36 -10.50 -13.56 1.29
CA GLY A 36 -9.10 -13.75 1.71
C GLY A 36 -8.11 -13.18 0.69
N ARG A 37 -8.31 -13.45 -0.60
CA ARG A 37 -7.45 -12.90 -1.66
C ARG A 37 -7.39 -11.37 -1.64
N ARG A 38 -8.52 -10.69 -1.43
CA ARG A 38 -8.59 -9.22 -1.39
C ARG A 38 -7.82 -8.63 -0.21
N GLN A 39 -7.93 -9.22 0.97
CA GLN A 39 -7.17 -8.77 2.14
C GLN A 39 -5.66 -8.96 1.95
N VAL A 40 -5.25 -10.08 1.35
CA VAL A 40 -3.85 -10.33 1.02
C VAL A 40 -3.34 -9.29 0.02
N THR A 41 -4.09 -9.00 -1.06
CA THR A 41 -3.69 -7.98 -2.04
C THR A 41 -3.54 -6.60 -1.39
N LEU A 42 -4.46 -6.18 -0.52
CA LEU A 42 -4.36 -4.93 0.23
C LEU A 42 -3.11 -4.87 1.10
N SER A 43 -2.82 -5.93 1.86
CA SER A 43 -1.64 -6.00 2.73
C SER A 43 -0.33 -5.96 1.93
N VAL A 44 -0.29 -6.63 0.78
CA VAL A 44 0.85 -6.58 -0.14
C VAL A 44 1.05 -5.17 -0.69
N GLU A 45 -0.01 -4.50 -1.12
CA GLU A 45 0.11 -3.11 -1.60
C GLU A 45 0.52 -2.13 -0.50
N ALA A 46 -0.03 -2.26 0.71
CA ALA A 46 0.39 -1.47 1.87
C ALA A 46 1.89 -1.65 2.16
N SER A 47 2.37 -2.90 2.08
CA SER A 47 3.79 -3.21 2.25
C SER A 47 4.66 -2.62 1.14
N LYS A 48 4.22 -2.62 -0.13
CA LYS A 48 4.95 -2.00 -1.25
C LYS A 48 5.08 -0.49 -1.09
N ILE A 49 4.00 0.19 -0.69
CA ILE A 49 4.02 1.63 -0.43
C ILE A 49 4.97 1.94 0.73
N ALA A 50 4.86 1.19 1.83
CA ALA A 50 5.75 1.33 2.97
C ALA A 50 7.23 1.13 2.58
N GLN A 51 7.54 0.10 1.79
CA GLN A 51 8.87 -0.14 1.25
C GLN A 51 9.37 1.01 0.37
N THR A 52 8.49 1.61 -0.43
CA THR A 52 8.83 2.75 -1.29
C THR A 52 9.21 3.98 -0.45
N VAL A 53 8.45 4.26 0.62
CA VAL A 53 8.77 5.34 1.57
C VAL A 53 10.09 5.07 2.30
N LEU A 54 10.30 3.84 2.79
CA LEU A 54 11.55 3.45 3.44
C LEU A 54 12.75 3.51 2.48
N ARG A 55 12.55 3.18 1.20
CA ARG A 55 13.56 3.32 0.16
C ARG A 55 13.92 4.78 -0.10
N ALA A 56 12.94 5.68 -0.14
CA ALA A 56 13.21 7.12 -0.25
C ALA A 56 14.07 7.62 0.92
N LYS A 57 13.76 7.19 2.15
CA LYS A 57 14.56 7.51 3.35
C LYS A 57 15.99 6.96 3.24
N ALA A 58 16.14 5.71 2.80
CA ALA A 58 17.46 5.09 2.60
C ALA A 58 18.30 5.81 1.54
N LEU A 59 17.66 6.26 0.44
CA LEU A 59 18.33 7.05 -0.59
C LEU A 59 18.84 8.38 -0.01
N ALA A 60 18.02 9.10 0.75
CA ALA A 60 18.45 10.32 1.42
C ALA A 60 19.68 10.09 2.30
N ILE A 61 19.70 9.04 3.11
CA ILE A 61 20.87 8.70 3.96
C ILE A 61 22.11 8.36 3.10
N SER A 62 21.93 7.61 2.02
CA SER A 62 23.05 7.14 1.17
C SER A 62 23.75 8.25 0.37
N THR A 63 23.08 9.40 0.19
CA THR A 63 23.56 10.47 -0.70
C THR A 63 24.68 11.31 -0.08
N TYR A 64 25.02 11.06 1.20
CA TYR A 64 26.12 11.73 1.92
C TYR A 64 27.48 11.65 1.18
N ASN A 65 27.71 10.60 0.38
CA ASN A 65 29.00 10.36 -0.30
C ASN A 65 28.99 10.71 -1.80
N GLN A 66 27.94 11.35 -2.33
CA GLN A 66 27.83 11.64 -3.76
C GLN A 66 28.20 13.10 -4.10
N PRO A 67 28.87 13.35 -5.25
CA PRO A 67 29.31 14.70 -5.64
C PRO A 67 28.19 15.62 -6.14
N ILE A 68 27.05 15.04 -6.58
CA ILE A 68 25.85 15.77 -6.99
C ILE A 68 24.70 15.24 -6.11
N VAL A 69 24.26 16.05 -5.15
CA VAL A 69 23.30 15.66 -4.11
C VAL A 69 21.98 16.38 -4.40
N PRO A 70 20.91 15.68 -4.81
CA PRO A 70 19.58 16.29 -4.80
C PRO A 70 19.21 16.70 -3.36
N CYS A 71 18.42 17.76 -3.22
CA CYS A 71 17.97 18.24 -1.92
C CYS A 71 17.21 17.21 -1.10
N GLY A 72 16.60 16.20 -1.72
CA GLY A 72 15.97 15.11 -0.99
C GLY A 72 15.39 14.05 -1.90
N TYR A 73 14.88 13.00 -1.27
CA TYR A 73 14.14 11.93 -1.92
C TYR A 73 12.79 11.78 -1.26
N GLY A 74 11.77 11.50 -2.04
CA GLY A 74 10.42 11.46 -1.54
C GLY A 74 9.50 10.52 -2.30
N VAL A 75 8.30 10.36 -1.75
CA VAL A 75 7.21 9.63 -2.37
C VAL A 75 6.02 10.57 -2.54
N GLU A 76 5.47 10.58 -3.74
CA GLU A 76 4.24 11.30 -4.08
C GLU A 76 3.13 10.28 -4.30
N VAL A 77 1.94 10.60 -3.79
CA VAL A 77 0.72 9.83 -4.03
C VAL A 77 -0.23 10.67 -4.88
N ASP A 78 -0.55 10.14 -6.06
CA ASP A 78 -1.52 10.72 -6.98
C ASP A 78 -2.83 9.94 -6.88
N TYR A 79 -3.78 10.54 -6.16
CA TYR A 79 -5.12 10.01 -5.94
C TYR A 79 -5.98 10.02 -7.20
N ALA A 80 -5.73 10.93 -8.16
CA ALA A 80 -6.50 11.01 -9.40
C ALA A 80 -6.11 9.88 -10.36
N LEU A 81 -4.82 9.56 -10.42
CA LEU A 81 -4.28 8.52 -11.30
C LEU A 81 -4.14 7.15 -10.62
N ASN A 82 -4.44 7.04 -9.32
CA ASN A 82 -4.24 5.81 -8.52
C ASN A 82 -2.80 5.29 -8.59
N THR A 83 -1.83 6.20 -8.56
CA THR A 83 -0.40 5.88 -8.62
C THR A 83 0.37 6.50 -7.49
N TYR A 84 1.49 5.90 -7.13
CA TYR A 84 2.49 6.51 -6.26
C TYR A 84 3.85 6.47 -6.95
N ALA A 85 4.69 7.45 -6.67
CA ALA A 85 5.97 7.60 -7.34
C ALA A 85 7.08 7.96 -6.36
N LEU A 86 8.22 7.28 -6.50
CA LEU A 86 9.48 7.65 -5.89
C LEU A 86 10.12 8.75 -6.75
N TYR A 87 10.50 9.85 -6.13
CA TYR A 87 11.15 10.97 -6.81
C TYR A 87 12.39 11.46 -6.05
N SER A 88 13.28 12.12 -6.78
CA SER A 88 14.28 13.02 -6.23
C SER A 88 13.80 14.45 -6.35
N TYR A 89 14.19 15.29 -5.40
CA TYR A 89 13.77 16.68 -5.33
C TYR A 89 15.00 17.57 -5.34
N ASP A 90 15.04 18.49 -6.30
CA ASP A 90 16.16 19.43 -6.46
C ASP A 90 15.65 20.87 -6.36
N ALA A 91 15.87 21.48 -5.20
CA ALA A 91 15.44 22.84 -4.92
C ALA A 91 16.66 23.80 -4.88
N PRO A 92 16.48 25.08 -5.25
CA PRO A 92 17.54 26.09 -5.15
C PRO A 92 18.13 26.24 -3.74
N SER A 93 17.32 25.96 -2.71
CA SER A 93 17.72 25.99 -1.31
C SER A 93 17.13 24.78 -0.59
N CYS A 94 17.98 23.79 -0.27
CA CYS A 94 17.55 22.60 0.46
C CYS A 94 17.22 22.86 1.94
N SER A 95 17.67 24.00 2.50
CA SER A 95 17.49 24.35 3.91
C SER A 95 16.13 24.98 4.22
N SER A 96 15.45 25.53 3.22
CA SER A 96 14.22 26.32 3.38
C SER A 96 13.13 25.91 2.39
N ILE A 97 12.73 24.65 2.43
CA ILE A 97 11.64 24.14 1.59
C ILE A 97 10.32 24.41 2.32
N ALA A 98 9.49 25.28 1.75
CA ALA A 98 8.18 25.65 2.31
C ALA A 98 7.03 24.76 1.77
N SER A 99 7.18 24.28 0.54
CA SER A 99 6.25 23.36 -0.12
C SER A 99 6.99 22.58 -1.22
N VAL A 100 6.38 21.47 -1.66
CA VAL A 100 6.96 20.65 -2.72
C VAL A 100 6.52 21.19 -4.09
N ASN A 101 7.47 21.76 -4.84
CA ASN A 101 7.21 22.25 -6.19
C ASN A 101 7.28 21.10 -7.22
N PRO A 102 6.24 20.84 -8.02
CA PRO A 102 6.24 19.74 -9.00
C PRO A 102 7.34 19.88 -10.07
N VAL A 103 7.77 21.10 -10.41
CA VAL A 103 8.82 21.33 -11.43
C VAL A 103 10.20 20.84 -10.99
N GLN A 104 10.41 20.75 -9.67
CA GLN A 104 11.67 20.34 -9.05
C GLN A 104 11.71 18.84 -8.74
N LYS A 105 10.64 18.12 -9.05
CA LYS A 105 10.56 16.67 -8.89
C LYS A 105 11.10 15.98 -10.13
N MET A 106 12.08 15.12 -9.95
CA MET A 106 12.50 14.16 -10.97
C MET A 106 12.07 12.76 -10.53
N GLN A 107 11.11 12.21 -11.26
CA GLN A 107 10.57 10.87 -11.00
C GLN A 107 11.65 9.80 -11.25
N ILE A 108 11.85 8.93 -10.26
CA ILE A 108 12.76 7.78 -10.35
C ILE A 108 11.99 6.53 -10.73
N GLU A 109 10.87 6.29 -10.05
CA GLU A 109 10.04 5.10 -10.24
C GLU A 109 8.58 5.47 -10.01
N ARG A 110 7.67 4.88 -10.80
CA ARG A 110 6.23 5.05 -10.65
C ARG A 110 5.54 3.70 -10.67
N SER A 111 4.65 3.52 -9.71
CA SER A 111 3.91 2.29 -9.51
C SER A 111 2.42 2.60 -9.40
N GLY A 112 1.60 1.80 -10.07
CA GLY A 112 0.15 1.83 -9.92
C GLY A 112 -0.30 0.86 -8.83
N LEU A 113 -1.47 1.10 -8.26
CA LEU A 113 -2.12 0.10 -7.41
C LEU A 113 -2.47 -1.16 -8.20
N SER A 114 -2.48 -2.31 -7.52
CA SER A 114 -2.97 -3.56 -8.09
C SER A 114 -4.43 -3.41 -8.55
N PRO A 115 -4.84 -4.07 -9.67
CA PRO A 115 -6.20 -4.00 -10.17
C PRO A 115 -7.25 -4.33 -9.09
N GLY A 116 -8.32 -3.53 -9.02
CA GLY A 116 -9.38 -3.69 -8.03
C GLY A 116 -9.16 -2.95 -6.71
N LEU A 117 -8.04 -2.21 -6.58
CA LEU A 117 -7.78 -1.29 -5.48
C LEU A 117 -7.79 0.16 -5.97
N VAL A 118 -8.20 1.07 -5.09
CA VAL A 118 -8.21 2.51 -5.32
C VAL A 118 -7.73 3.24 -4.07
N PHE A 119 -7.11 4.40 -4.25
CA PHE A 119 -6.84 5.28 -3.12
C PHE A 119 -8.14 5.95 -2.63
N GLU A 120 -8.17 6.30 -1.36
CA GLU A 120 -9.24 7.05 -0.75
C GLU A 120 -8.71 8.39 -0.23
N LEU A 121 -9.30 9.49 -0.68
CA LEU A 121 -8.93 10.82 -0.22
C LEU A 121 -9.67 11.15 1.09
N ARG A 122 -8.89 11.56 2.10
CA ARG A 122 -9.32 11.99 3.44
C ARG A 122 -8.49 13.21 3.88
N PRO A 123 -8.92 13.98 4.89
CA PRO A 123 -8.24 15.23 5.28
C PRO A 123 -6.76 15.08 5.70
N ASP A 124 -6.36 13.89 6.14
CA ASP A 124 -5.01 13.52 6.55
C ASP A 124 -4.28 12.69 5.49
N SER A 125 -4.78 12.69 4.25
CA SER A 125 -4.22 11.92 3.14
C SER A 125 -2.84 12.42 2.76
N LEU A 126 -1.86 11.52 2.80
CA LEU A 126 -0.48 11.81 2.40
C LEU A 126 -0.43 12.14 0.92
N ARG A 127 0.01 13.36 0.59
CA ARG A 127 0.29 13.75 -0.79
C ARG A 127 1.77 13.56 -1.12
N ASP A 128 2.64 14.14 -0.30
CA ASP A 128 4.09 14.02 -0.45
C ASP A 128 4.75 13.71 0.90
N VAL A 129 5.73 12.81 0.88
CA VAL A 129 6.73 12.69 1.94
C VAL A 129 8.10 12.90 1.32
N ILE A 130 8.92 13.77 1.91
CA ILE A 130 10.30 14.01 1.47
C ILE A 130 11.26 13.89 2.65
N PHE A 131 12.41 13.29 2.39
CA PHE A 131 13.51 13.11 3.33
C PHE A 131 14.72 13.93 2.86
N LEU A 132 15.20 14.83 3.71
CA LEU A 132 16.31 15.74 3.40
C LEU A 132 17.62 15.22 4.03
N PRO A 133 18.69 14.93 3.27
CA PRO A 133 20.01 14.60 3.81
C PRO A 133 20.65 15.78 4.56
N PRO A 134 21.70 15.56 5.40
CA PRO A 134 22.33 14.27 5.72
C PRO A 134 21.67 13.52 6.89
N ASP A 135 20.97 14.22 7.78
CA ASP A 135 20.10 13.64 8.80
C ASP A 135 18.65 13.76 8.29
N PRO A 136 17.98 12.64 7.90
CA PRO A 136 16.74 12.65 7.13
C PRO A 136 15.58 13.31 7.88
N ARG A 137 15.53 14.64 7.82
CA ARG A 137 14.38 15.42 8.24
C ARG A 137 13.23 15.06 7.32
N THR A 138 12.13 14.63 7.90
CA THR A 138 10.93 14.23 7.16
C THR A 138 10.02 15.44 7.06
N LEU A 139 9.64 15.81 5.84
CA LEU A 139 8.59 16.79 5.59
C LEU A 139 7.41 16.06 4.95
N LEU A 140 6.22 16.23 5.53
CA LEU A 140 5.00 15.60 5.09
C LEU A 140 4.05 16.67 4.56
N SER A 141 3.48 16.48 3.39
CA SER A 141 2.37 17.28 2.88
C SER A 141 1.11 16.42 2.82
N VAL A 142 -0.02 17.03 3.14
CA VAL A 142 -1.34 16.40 3.02
C VAL A 142 -2.14 17.05 1.92
N ASP A 143 -2.98 16.27 1.27
CA ASP A 143 -3.94 16.75 0.28
C ASP A 143 -5.17 17.37 0.99
N PRO A 144 -5.77 18.48 0.50
CA PRO A 144 -5.36 19.31 -0.63
C PRO A 144 -4.43 20.48 -0.25
N ALA A 145 -4.09 20.61 1.04
CA ALA A 145 -3.40 21.79 1.55
C ALA A 145 -2.04 22.04 0.89
N GLY A 146 -1.31 20.98 0.51
CA GLY A 146 -0.03 21.06 -0.21
C GLY A 146 1.15 21.66 0.59
N SER A 147 0.86 22.29 1.73
CA SER A 147 1.83 22.75 2.72
C SER A 147 2.28 21.61 3.63
N PHE A 148 3.48 21.77 4.20
CA PHE A 148 3.97 20.80 5.16
C PHE A 148 3.16 20.81 6.46
N THR A 149 2.95 19.62 7.03
CA THR A 149 2.23 19.40 8.28
C THR A 149 3.15 18.78 9.33
N ASN A 150 2.85 19.07 10.60
CA ASN A 150 3.47 18.43 11.75
C ASN A 150 2.64 17.26 12.31
N SER A 151 1.56 16.90 11.60
CA SER A 151 0.72 15.75 11.93
C SER A 151 1.10 14.54 11.07
N PRO A 152 0.87 13.30 11.54
CA PRO A 152 0.99 12.12 10.71
C PRO A 152 0.10 12.22 9.47
N ALA A 153 0.58 11.67 8.36
CA ALA A 153 -0.15 11.61 7.10
C ALA A 153 -0.35 10.14 6.71
N VAL A 154 -1.47 9.84 6.06
CA VAL A 154 -1.94 8.48 5.86
C VAL A 154 -2.26 8.22 4.39
N VAL A 155 -1.80 7.10 3.85
CA VAL A 155 -2.22 6.61 2.54
C VAL A 155 -3.34 5.60 2.74
N TYR A 156 -4.58 6.01 2.45
CA TYR A 156 -5.73 5.13 2.52
C TYR A 156 -5.95 4.41 1.19
N MET A 157 -6.14 3.10 1.27
CA MET A 157 -6.50 2.26 0.14
C MET A 157 -7.75 1.47 0.47
N LYS A 158 -8.58 1.23 -0.54
CA LYS A 158 -9.73 0.35 -0.43
C LYS A 158 -9.92 -0.46 -1.69
N THR A 159 -10.67 -1.55 -1.57
CA THR A 159 -11.19 -2.26 -2.73
C THR A 159 -12.21 -1.38 -3.45
N VAL A 160 -12.36 -1.55 -4.77
CA VAL A 160 -13.34 -0.81 -5.59
C VAL A 160 -14.79 -0.95 -5.10
N ASP A 161 -15.11 -2.05 -4.42
CA ASP A 161 -16.42 -2.30 -3.82
C ASP A 161 -16.55 -1.75 -2.38
N GLY A 162 -15.48 -1.18 -1.82
CA GLY A 162 -15.44 -0.58 -0.49
C GLY A 162 -15.54 -1.56 0.68
N LEU A 163 -15.52 -2.88 0.43
CA LEU A 163 -15.69 -3.91 1.47
C LEU A 163 -14.45 -4.14 2.32
N ALA A 164 -13.26 -3.76 1.83
CA ALA A 164 -12.02 -3.88 2.56
C ALA A 164 -11.15 -2.63 2.37
N SER A 165 -10.40 -2.26 3.40
CA SER A 165 -9.49 -1.12 3.39
C SER A 165 -8.19 -1.43 4.13
N ALA A 166 -7.16 -0.68 3.78
CA ALA A 166 -5.87 -0.67 4.44
C ALA A 166 -5.33 0.76 4.49
N ALA A 167 -4.44 1.04 5.43
CA ALA A 167 -3.84 2.35 5.59
C ALA A 167 -2.35 2.21 5.87
N VAL A 168 -1.54 3.09 5.26
CA VAL A 168 -0.12 3.24 5.58
C VAL A 168 0.08 4.61 6.19
N THR A 169 0.50 4.65 7.44
CA THR A 169 0.73 5.91 8.16
C THR A 169 2.22 6.24 8.15
N VAL A 170 2.53 7.50 7.86
CA VAL A 170 3.86 8.07 7.96
C VAL A 170 3.81 9.22 8.96
N ASN A 171 4.68 9.20 9.97
CA ASN A 171 4.79 10.28 10.94
C ASN A 171 5.92 11.26 10.60
N VAL A 172 5.97 12.38 11.33
CA VAL A 172 6.98 13.44 11.16
C VAL A 172 8.42 13.02 11.44
N ASN A 173 8.63 11.85 12.05
CA ASN A 173 9.95 11.26 12.28
C ASN A 173 10.34 10.27 11.16
N GLY A 174 9.49 10.13 10.13
CA GLY A 174 9.71 9.19 9.05
C GLY A 174 9.56 7.74 9.47
N GLN A 175 8.79 7.46 10.52
CA GLN A 175 8.35 6.11 10.87
C GLN A 175 7.15 5.74 10.01
N VAL A 176 7.16 4.51 9.50
CA VAL A 176 6.09 3.96 8.67
C VAL A 176 5.41 2.81 9.42
N THR A 177 4.08 2.82 9.47
CA THR A 177 3.26 1.74 10.07
C THR A 177 2.14 1.34 9.12
N PHE A 178 1.85 0.04 9.02
CA PHE A 178 0.86 -0.53 8.10
C PHE A 178 0.31 -1.86 8.62
#